data_AF-A0AAV7XD86-F1
#
_entry.id   AF-A0AAV7XD86-F1
#
_cell.length_a   1.000
_cell.length_b   1.000
_cell.length_c   1.000
_cell.angle_alpha   90.00
_cell.angle_beta   90.00
_cell.angle_gamma   90.00
#
_symmetry.space_group_name_H-M   'P 1'
#
loop_
_entity.id
_entity.type
_entity.pdbx_description
1 polymer ?
#
loop_
_entity_poly.entity_id
_entity_poly.type
_entity_poly.pdbx_seq_one_letter_code
_entity_poly.pdbx_strand_id
1 'polypeptide(L)'
;MICFGVVNAMCSLLFGSLMKYVGRSPLMALGAVVHSVLIGVLLMWRPHPDSPLVFFAISGLWGVGDAVWQTQVNGLYGTLFRRNKEAAFSNFRLWESAGFVVAYAYSTHLCARMKLYVMLSVLLLGVIGYILVEFLHMRKKRRMKRLAEDPKAAKEAAAAAEAAKAAVVEETDDEQDEADDDIIVTHL
;
A
#
# COMPACT_ATOMS: atom_id res chain seq x y z
N MET A 1 -17.96 -16.29 -7.04
CA MET A 1 -17.36 -15.03 -7.50
C MET A 1 -18.31 -13.83 -7.49
N ILE A 2 -19.63 -14.00 -7.65
CA ILE A 2 -20.59 -12.88 -7.53
C ILE A 2 -20.58 -12.28 -6.11
N CYS A 3 -20.62 -13.11 -5.05
CA CYS A 3 -20.58 -12.64 -3.66
C CYS A 3 -19.32 -11.80 -3.38
N PHE A 4 -18.15 -12.30 -3.76
CA PHE A 4 -16.90 -11.54 -3.72
C PHE A 4 -17.03 -10.17 -4.41
N GLY A 5 -17.50 -10.15 -5.67
CA GLY A 5 -17.60 -8.91 -6.46
C GLY A 5 -18.56 -7.89 -5.86
N VAL A 6 -19.73 -8.32 -5.40
CA VAL A 6 -20.73 -7.43 -4.77
C VAL A 6 -20.18 -6.82 -3.48
N VAL A 7 -19.60 -7.66 -2.60
CA VAL A 7 -19.01 -7.17 -1.34
C VAL A 7 -17.84 -6.25 -1.63
N ASN A 8 -16.97 -6.60 -2.57
CA ASN A 8 -15.83 -5.77 -2.97
C ASN A 8 -16.29 -4.38 -3.47
N ALA A 9 -17.30 -4.33 -4.32
CA ALA A 9 -17.84 -3.07 -4.84
C ALA A 9 -18.43 -2.19 -3.71
N MET A 10 -19.26 -2.78 -2.85
CA MET A 10 -19.82 -2.08 -1.68
C MET A 10 -18.73 -1.56 -0.74
N CYS A 11 -17.78 -2.42 -0.38
CA CYS A 11 -16.67 -2.07 0.49
C CYS A 11 -15.75 -1.02 -0.13
N SER A 12 -15.55 -1.03 -1.45
CA SER A 12 -14.72 -0.03 -2.13
C SER A 12 -15.31 1.37 -2.02
N LEU A 13 -16.64 1.51 -2.15
CA LEU A 13 -17.34 2.78 -1.94
C LEU A 13 -17.24 3.25 -0.48
N LEU A 14 -17.44 2.32 0.45
CA LEU A 14 -17.38 2.59 1.89
C LEU A 14 -15.97 3.00 2.32
N PHE A 15 -14.95 2.20 2.03
CA PHE A 15 -13.57 2.45 2.44
C PHE A 15 -12.93 3.64 1.73
N GLY A 16 -13.31 3.91 0.48
CA GLY A 16 -12.91 5.15 -0.21
C GLY A 16 -13.44 6.40 0.49
N SER A 17 -14.66 6.35 1.02
CA SER A 17 -15.25 7.46 1.78
C SER A 17 -14.74 7.53 3.22
N LEU A 18 -14.61 6.37 3.88
CA LEU A 18 -14.20 6.23 5.28
C LEU A 18 -12.75 6.65 5.51
N MET A 19 -11.89 6.52 4.49
CA MET A 19 -10.50 6.97 4.53
C MET A 19 -10.38 8.43 4.97
N LYS A 20 -11.33 9.30 4.59
CA LYS A 20 -11.34 10.74 4.94
C LYS A 20 -11.53 11.02 6.43
N TYR A 21 -12.02 10.05 7.20
CA TYR A 21 -12.35 10.21 8.61
C TYR A 21 -11.40 9.43 9.54
N VAL A 22 -11.05 8.21 9.15
CA VAL A 22 -10.27 7.28 9.98
C VAL A 22 -8.77 7.36 9.66
N GLY A 23 -8.41 7.91 8.50
CA GLY A 23 -7.05 7.89 7.98
C GLY A 23 -6.66 6.54 7.37
N ARG A 24 -5.56 6.53 6.62
CA ARG A 24 -5.13 5.38 5.81
C ARG A 24 -4.58 4.20 6.63
N SER A 25 -3.75 4.48 7.64
CA SER A 25 -3.02 3.43 8.37
C SER A 25 -3.92 2.39 9.06
N PRO A 26 -5.02 2.78 9.75
CA PRO A 26 -5.93 1.81 10.36
C PRO A 26 -6.68 0.96 9.33
N LEU A 27 -7.07 1.55 8.19
CA LEU A 27 -7.70 0.82 7.09
C LEU A 27 -6.73 -0.21 6.48
N MET A 28 -5.47 0.17 6.26
CA MET A 28 -4.45 -0.75 5.75
C MET A 28 -4.19 -1.92 6.72
N ALA A 29 -4.17 -1.64 8.02
CA ALA A 29 -4.03 -2.67 9.06
C ALA A 29 -5.23 -3.63 9.08
N LEU A 30 -6.45 -3.11 8.91
CA LEU A 30 -7.66 -3.93 8.80
C LEU A 30 -7.55 -4.94 7.64
N GLY A 31 -7.12 -4.48 6.45
CA GLY A 31 -6.88 -5.36 5.30
C GLY A 31 -5.89 -6.47 5.61
N ALA A 32 -4.77 -6.12 6.26
CA ALA A 32 -3.72 -7.07 6.63
C ALA A 32 -4.25 -8.16 7.56
N VAL A 33 -5.00 -7.77 8.58
CA VAL A 33 -5.59 -8.68 9.57
C VAL A 33 -6.64 -9.56 8.90
N VAL A 34 -7.56 -8.99 8.12
CA VAL A 34 -8.62 -9.74 7.44
C VAL A 34 -8.05 -10.82 6.52
N HIS A 35 -7.08 -10.48 5.66
CA HIS A 35 -6.45 -11.49 4.79
C HIS A 35 -5.59 -12.50 5.55
N SER A 36 -4.83 -12.08 6.57
CA SER A 36 -4.02 -13.01 7.37
C SER A 36 -4.90 -14.04 8.09
N VAL A 37 -6.01 -13.60 8.70
CA VAL A 37 -6.97 -14.48 9.37
C VAL A 37 -7.64 -15.41 8.37
N LEU A 38 -8.11 -14.89 7.22
CA LEU A 38 -8.72 -15.72 6.19
C LEU A 38 -7.77 -16.79 5.66
N ILE A 39 -6.51 -16.44 5.38
CA ILE A 39 -5.49 -17.40 4.96
C ILE A 39 -5.29 -18.47 6.03
N GLY A 40 -5.18 -18.08 7.31
CA GLY A 40 -5.09 -19.02 8.43
C GLY A 40 -6.29 -19.98 8.49
N VAL A 41 -7.51 -19.45 8.32
CA VAL A 41 -8.74 -20.26 8.25
C VAL A 41 -8.69 -21.22 7.06
N LEU A 42 -8.33 -20.77 5.86
CA LEU A 42 -8.24 -21.61 4.65
C LEU A 42 -7.12 -22.66 4.73
N LEU A 43 -6.09 -22.46 5.56
CA LEU A 43 -5.05 -23.47 5.80
C LEU A 43 -5.54 -24.60 6.72
N MET A 44 -6.40 -24.28 7.69
CA MET A 44 -6.93 -25.24 8.68
C MET A 44 -8.25 -25.90 8.24
N TRP A 45 -9.12 -25.14 7.57
CA TRP A 45 -10.46 -25.57 7.17
C TRP A 45 -10.43 -26.23 5.79
N ARG A 46 -11.13 -27.36 5.64
CA ARG A 46 -11.40 -27.99 4.34
C ARG A 46 -12.84 -27.72 3.92
N PRO A 47 -13.09 -27.27 2.68
CA PRO A 47 -14.44 -27.03 2.20
C PRO A 47 -15.24 -28.33 2.18
N HIS A 48 -16.43 -28.30 2.75
CA HIS A 48 -17.39 -29.40 2.73
C HIS A 48 -18.68 -28.96 2.01
N PRO A 49 -19.26 -29.80 1.13
CA PRO A 49 -20.44 -29.45 0.33
C PRO A 49 -21.68 -29.15 1.18
N ASP A 50 -21.76 -29.66 2.40
CA ASP A 50 -22.92 -29.46 3.30
C ASP A 50 -22.98 -28.08 3.95
N SER A 51 -21.93 -27.26 3.83
CA SER A 51 -21.86 -25.92 4.43
C SER A 51 -21.57 -24.83 3.39
N PRO A 52 -22.47 -24.57 2.42
CA PRO A 52 -22.24 -23.56 1.38
C PRO A 52 -22.15 -22.14 1.95
N LEU A 53 -22.81 -21.86 3.07
CA LEU A 53 -22.80 -20.54 3.72
C LEU A 53 -21.40 -20.12 4.16
N VAL A 54 -20.60 -21.04 4.70
CA VAL A 54 -19.23 -20.75 5.14
C VAL A 54 -18.36 -20.36 3.96
N PHE A 55 -18.54 -21.03 2.82
CA PHE A 55 -17.83 -20.70 1.59
C PHE A 55 -18.19 -19.29 1.08
N PHE A 56 -19.48 -18.92 1.09
CA PHE A 56 -19.90 -17.57 0.69
C PHE A 56 -19.39 -16.50 1.66
N ALA A 57 -19.39 -16.77 2.97
CA ALA A 57 -18.85 -15.86 3.97
C ALA A 57 -17.34 -15.61 3.74
N ILE A 58 -16.55 -16.67 3.54
CA ILE A 58 -15.11 -16.56 3.22
C ILE A 58 -14.93 -15.76 1.92
N SER A 59 -15.70 -16.05 0.88
CA SER A 59 -15.65 -15.31 -0.39
C SER A 59 -16.01 -13.83 -0.24
N GLY A 60 -16.98 -13.50 0.61
CA GLY A 60 -17.36 -12.12 0.90
C GLY A 60 -16.28 -11.37 1.68
N LEU A 61 -15.76 -11.95 2.77
CA LEU A 61 -14.65 -11.38 3.53
C LEU A 61 -13.38 -11.21 2.69
N TRP A 62 -13.16 -12.09 1.71
CA TRP A 62 -12.08 -11.92 0.75
C TRP A 62 -12.25 -10.62 -0.05
N GLY A 63 -13.49 -10.32 -0.46
CA GLY A 63 -13.84 -9.05 -1.12
C GLY A 63 -13.64 -7.83 -0.24
N VAL A 64 -13.86 -7.96 1.08
CA VAL A 64 -13.59 -6.87 2.03
C VAL A 64 -12.10 -6.51 2.03
N GLY A 65 -11.21 -7.50 2.13
CA GLY A 65 -9.78 -7.22 2.14
C GLY A 65 -9.26 -6.72 0.78
N ASP A 66 -9.76 -7.27 -0.32
CA ASP A 66 -9.43 -6.79 -1.67
C ASP A 66 -9.81 -5.31 -1.86
N ALA A 67 -11.01 -4.92 -1.41
CA ALA A 67 -11.47 -3.54 -1.44
C ALA A 67 -10.56 -2.59 -0.66
N VAL A 68 -10.06 -3.03 0.50
CA VAL A 68 -9.07 -2.26 1.28
C VAL A 68 -7.80 -2.05 0.46
N TRP A 69 -7.21 -3.12 -0.08
CA TRP A 69 -5.95 -2.99 -0.83
C TRP A 69 -6.10 -2.09 -2.04
N GLN A 70 -7.15 -2.30 -2.84
CA GLN A 70 -7.42 -1.50 -4.02
C GLN A 70 -7.65 -0.03 -3.66
N THR A 71 -8.51 0.28 -2.68
CA THR A 71 -8.79 1.69 -2.34
C THR A 71 -7.60 2.39 -1.67
N GLN A 72 -6.95 1.73 -0.71
CA GLN A 72 -5.93 2.35 0.11
C GLN A 72 -4.58 2.47 -0.61
N VAL A 73 -4.19 1.48 -1.43
CA VAL A 73 -2.91 1.54 -2.16
C VAL A 73 -3.00 2.56 -3.30
N ASN A 74 -4.09 2.59 -4.06
CA ASN A 74 -4.30 3.64 -5.07
C ASN A 74 -4.34 5.03 -4.43
N GLY A 75 -4.98 5.17 -3.26
CA GLY A 75 -4.97 6.41 -2.48
C GLY A 75 -3.56 6.83 -2.03
N LEU A 76 -2.76 5.87 -1.53
CA LEU A 76 -1.36 6.10 -1.14
C LEU A 76 -0.53 6.64 -2.31
N TYR A 77 -0.56 5.98 -3.47
CA TYR A 77 0.17 6.41 -4.66
C TYR A 77 -0.27 7.80 -5.13
N GLY A 78 -1.57 8.10 -5.09
CA GLY A 78 -2.10 9.43 -5.40
C GLY A 78 -1.62 10.53 -4.45
N THR A 79 -1.35 10.21 -3.18
CA THR A 79 -0.81 11.16 -2.20
C THR A 79 0.70 11.30 -2.24
N LEU A 80 1.43 10.21 -2.54
CA LEU A 80 2.89 10.19 -2.48
C LEU A 80 3.53 10.85 -3.72
N PHE A 81 2.95 10.64 -4.91
CA PHE A 81 3.50 11.15 -6.17
C PHE A 81 2.57 12.17 -6.82
N ARG A 82 2.31 13.30 -6.15
CA ARG A 82 1.36 14.32 -6.65
C ARG A 82 1.78 14.95 -8.00
N ARG A 83 3.09 15.10 -8.23
CA ARG A 83 3.67 15.75 -9.42
C ARG A 83 3.78 14.78 -10.60
N ASN A 84 4.30 13.58 -10.35
CA ASN A 84 4.54 12.54 -11.37
C ASN A 84 3.57 11.35 -11.26
N LYS A 85 2.26 11.64 -11.24
CA LYS A 85 1.21 10.61 -11.07
C LYS A 85 1.24 9.56 -12.18
N GLU A 86 1.39 9.98 -13.44
CA GLU A 86 1.31 9.08 -14.59
C GLU A 86 2.41 8.01 -14.56
N ALA A 87 3.66 8.41 -14.31
CA ALA A 87 4.79 7.48 -14.17
C ALA A 87 4.59 6.54 -12.99
N ALA A 88 4.17 7.06 -11.82
CA ALA A 88 3.96 6.26 -10.62
C ALA A 88 2.83 5.23 -10.79
N PHE A 89 1.68 5.64 -11.34
CA PHE A 89 0.55 4.74 -11.60
C PHE A 89 0.85 3.75 -12.72
N SER A 90 1.61 4.14 -13.75
CA SER A 90 2.03 3.22 -14.81
C SER A 90 2.93 2.11 -14.25
N ASN A 91 3.90 2.48 -13.40
CA ASN A 91 4.76 1.50 -12.73
C ASN A 91 3.96 0.61 -11.76
N PHE A 92 3.01 1.18 -11.01
CA PHE A 92 2.11 0.41 -10.14
C PHE A 92 1.32 -0.65 -10.93
N ARG A 93 0.68 -0.26 -12.05
CA ARG A 93 -0.08 -1.17 -12.91
C ARG A 93 0.79 -2.23 -13.58
N LEU A 94 2.04 -1.88 -13.92
CA LEU A 94 3.01 -2.84 -14.45
C LEU A 94 3.30 -3.95 -13.42
N TRP A 95 3.61 -3.58 -12.18
CA TRP A 95 3.89 -4.54 -11.11
C TRP A 95 2.66 -5.37 -10.70
N GLU A 96 1.47 -4.75 -10.69
CA GLU A 96 0.21 -5.48 -10.48
C GLU A 96 0.00 -6.55 -11.56
N SER A 97 0.20 -6.19 -12.83
CA SER A 97 0.08 -7.11 -13.96
C SER A 97 1.13 -8.23 -13.91
N ALA A 98 2.37 -7.91 -13.55
CA ALA A 98 3.42 -8.91 -13.34
C ALA A 98 3.03 -9.91 -12.24
N GLY A 99 2.44 -9.43 -11.15
CA GLY A 99 1.88 -10.28 -10.08
C GLY A 99 0.82 -11.25 -10.60
N PHE A 100 -0.12 -10.78 -11.43
CA PHE A 100 -1.14 -11.65 -12.05
C PHE A 100 -0.52 -12.71 -12.96
N VAL A 101 0.46 -12.33 -13.79
CA VAL A 101 1.16 -13.28 -14.68
C VAL A 101 1.88 -14.36 -13.88
N VAL A 102 2.61 -13.96 -12.84
CA VAL A 102 3.31 -14.91 -11.96
C VAL A 102 2.32 -15.84 -11.25
N ALA A 103 1.22 -15.30 -10.70
CA ALA A 103 0.17 -16.09 -10.06
C ALA A 103 -0.50 -17.09 -11.02
N TYR A 104 -0.73 -16.67 -12.27
CA TYR A 104 -1.29 -17.53 -13.31
C TYR A 104 -0.32 -18.65 -13.71
N ALA A 105 0.96 -18.34 -13.88
CA ALA A 105 1.98 -19.28 -14.32
C ALA A 105 2.12 -20.51 -13.40
N TYR A 106 2.08 -20.32 -12.07
CA TYR A 106 2.16 -21.43 -11.12
C TYR A 106 0.78 -22.00 -10.73
N SER A 107 -0.32 -21.48 -11.28
CA SER A 107 -1.68 -21.80 -10.83
C SER A 107 -2.07 -23.28 -11.02
N THR A 108 -1.58 -23.95 -12.04
CA THR A 108 -1.87 -25.37 -12.31
C THR A 108 -0.85 -26.31 -11.68
N HIS A 109 0.32 -25.81 -11.31
CA HIS A 109 1.45 -26.62 -10.84
C HIS A 109 1.53 -26.72 -9.31
N LEU A 110 1.01 -25.73 -8.57
CA LEU A 110 1.07 -25.72 -7.11
C LEU A 110 -0.23 -26.21 -6.44
N CYS A 111 -0.10 -26.99 -5.38
CA CYS A 111 -1.21 -27.35 -4.51
C CYS A 111 -1.80 -26.10 -3.83
N ALA A 112 -3.09 -26.13 -3.50
CA ALA A 112 -3.80 -25.02 -2.86
C ALA A 112 -3.11 -24.52 -1.58
N ARG A 113 -2.60 -25.44 -0.75
CA ARG A 113 -1.86 -25.09 0.47
C ARG A 113 -0.59 -24.28 0.18
N MET A 114 0.16 -24.64 -0.85
CA MET A 114 1.37 -23.89 -1.23
C MET A 114 1.04 -22.50 -1.77
N LYS A 115 -0.05 -22.36 -2.53
CA LYS A 115 -0.54 -21.04 -2.97
C LYS A 115 -0.87 -20.12 -1.80
N LEU A 116 -1.50 -20.66 -0.75
CA LEU A 116 -1.81 -19.89 0.46
C LEU A 116 -0.54 -19.44 1.20
N TYR A 117 0.50 -20.29 1.28
CA TYR A 117 1.79 -19.87 1.85
C TYR A 117 2.49 -18.79 1.04
N VAL A 118 2.51 -18.93 -0.29
CA VAL A 118 3.08 -17.89 -1.19
C VAL A 118 2.34 -16.57 -1.01
N MET A 119 1.01 -16.62 -0.92
CA MET A 119 0.23 -15.40 -0.75
C MET A 119 0.41 -14.78 0.64
N LEU A 120 0.56 -15.60 1.69
CA LEU A 120 0.89 -15.10 3.03
C LEU A 120 2.26 -14.43 3.07
N SER A 121 3.28 -15.03 2.46
CA SER A 121 4.62 -14.45 2.43
C SER A 121 4.66 -13.13 1.66
N VAL A 122 3.99 -13.06 0.50
CA VAL A 122 3.85 -11.82 -0.28
C VAL A 122 3.09 -10.75 0.51
N LEU A 123 2.02 -11.12 1.20
CA LEU A 123 1.28 -10.21 2.08
C LEU A 123 2.18 -9.61 3.17
N LEU A 124 2.94 -10.46 3.87
CA LEU A 124 3.84 -10.01 4.94
C LEU A 124 4.93 -9.08 4.40
N LEU A 125 5.55 -9.43 3.27
CA LEU A 125 6.53 -8.57 2.61
C LEU A 125 5.93 -7.22 2.20
N GLY A 126 4.72 -7.22 1.64
CA GLY A 126 3.99 -6.00 1.28
C GLY A 126 3.68 -5.11 2.49
N VAL A 127 3.24 -5.71 3.61
CA VAL A 127 2.98 -4.98 4.86
C VAL A 127 4.26 -4.40 5.45
N ILE A 128 5.37 -5.14 5.44
CA ILE A 128 6.69 -4.62 5.88
C ILE A 128 7.10 -3.44 5.01
N GLY A 129 6.98 -3.57 3.68
CA GLY A 129 7.25 -2.47 2.74
C GLY A 129 6.40 -1.23 3.03
N TYR A 130 5.11 -1.42 3.28
CA TYR A 130 4.22 -0.32 3.67
C TYR A 130 4.65 0.37 4.98
N ILE A 131 4.98 -0.40 6.02
CA ILE A 131 5.45 0.14 7.31
C ILE A 131 6.74 0.94 7.13
N LEU A 132 7.68 0.45 6.31
CA LEU A 132 8.92 1.15 6.00
C LEU A 132 8.65 2.49 5.31
N VAL A 133 7.78 2.52 4.30
CA VAL A 133 7.38 3.75 3.60
C VAL A 133 6.73 4.73 4.57
N GLU A 134 5.80 4.27 5.41
CA GLU A 134 5.14 5.12 6.39
C GLU A 134 6.14 5.69 7.40
N PHE A 135 7.13 4.90 7.83
CA PHE A 135 8.18 5.35 8.74
C PHE A 135 9.11 6.38 8.10
N LEU A 136 9.51 6.17 6.85
CA LEU A 136 10.30 7.14 6.07
C LEU A 136 9.52 8.44 5.88
N HIS A 137 8.22 8.35 5.56
CA HIS A 137 7.36 9.51 5.40
C HIS A 137 7.22 10.31 6.70
N MET A 138 7.02 9.64 7.83
CA MET A 138 6.97 10.27 9.14
C MET A 138 8.32 10.92 9.52
N ARG A 139 9.45 10.30 9.17
CA ARG A 139 10.77 10.89 9.35
C ARG A 139 10.95 12.15 8.51
N LYS A 140 10.58 12.13 7.22
CA LYS A 140 10.64 13.33 6.35
C LYS A 140 9.78 14.46 6.93
N LYS A 141 8.52 14.17 7.31
CA LYS A 141 7.64 15.17 7.95
C LYS A 141 8.23 15.77 9.23
N ARG A 142 8.83 14.96 10.10
CA ARG A 142 9.49 15.44 11.32
C ARG A 142 10.72 16.30 11.01
N ARG A 143 11.51 15.92 10.00
CA ARG A 143 12.67 16.69 9.53
C ARG A 143 12.24 18.07 9.02
N MET A 144 11.22 18.12 8.16
CA MET A 144 10.67 19.37 7.62
C MET A 144 10.16 20.31 8.73
N LYS A 145 9.45 19.77 9.74
CA LYS A 145 9.01 20.58 10.88
C LYS A 145 10.17 21.17 11.68
N ARG A 146 11.23 20.39 11.94
CA ARG A 146 12.44 20.88 12.62
C ARG A 146 13.15 21.97 11.83
N LEU A 147 13.22 21.83 10.51
CA LEU A 147 13.82 22.83 9.62
C LEU A 147 12.99 24.13 9.59
N ALA A 148 11.66 24.03 9.68
CA ALA A 148 10.78 25.20 9.76
C ALA A 148 10.86 25.94 11.11
N GLU A 149 11.11 25.21 12.21
CA GLU A 149 11.22 25.79 13.56
C GLU A 149 12.61 26.38 13.87
N ASP A 150 13.68 25.89 13.23
CA ASP A 150 15.05 26.36 13.46
C ASP A 150 15.73 26.84 12.15
N PRO A 151 15.79 28.17 11.91
CA PRO A 151 16.43 28.76 10.74
C PRO A 151 17.94 28.44 10.62
N LYS A 152 18.60 28.08 11.73
CA LYS A 152 20.02 27.72 11.74
C LYS A 152 20.20 26.27 11.26
N ALA A 153 19.35 25.37 11.72
CA ALA A 153 19.30 23.98 11.24
C ALA A 153 18.95 23.91 9.74
N ALA A 154 18.09 24.80 9.24
CA ALA A 154 17.78 24.92 7.82
C ALA A 154 19.00 25.32 6.98
N LYS A 155 19.78 26.30 7.45
CA LYS A 155 21.02 26.72 6.79
C LYS A 155 22.11 25.64 6.81
N GLU A 156 22.28 24.94 7.93
CA GLU A 156 23.25 23.84 8.04
C GLU A 156 22.86 22.64 7.16
N ALA A 157 21.58 22.28 7.09
CA ALA A 157 21.08 21.24 6.19
C ALA A 157 21.22 21.61 4.72
N ALA A 158 20.96 22.87 4.35
CA ALA A 158 21.16 23.37 2.99
C ALA A 158 22.64 23.32 2.58
N ALA A 159 23.55 23.75 3.47
CA ALA A 159 24.99 23.66 3.23
C ALA A 159 25.49 22.20 3.11
N ALA A 160 24.94 21.28 3.90
CA ALA A 160 25.26 19.85 3.81
C ALA A 160 24.70 19.21 2.52
N ALA A 161 23.51 19.61 2.09
CA ALA A 161 22.93 19.16 0.82
C ALA A 161 23.72 19.69 -0.38
N GLU A 162 24.15 20.96 -0.36
CA GLU A 162 25.01 21.54 -1.39
C GLU A 162 26.38 20.84 -1.46
N ALA A 163 26.98 20.52 -0.31
CA ALA A 163 28.21 19.73 -0.26
C ALA A 163 28.03 18.29 -0.76
N ALA A 164 26.87 17.67 -0.52
CA ALA A 164 26.53 16.35 -1.05
C ALA A 164 26.29 16.37 -2.57
N LYS A 165 25.60 17.40 -3.09
CA LYS A 165 25.42 17.63 -4.53
C LYS A 165 26.75 17.86 -5.24
N ALA A 166 27.69 18.57 -4.62
CA ALA A 166 29.03 18.75 -5.15
C ALA A 166 29.85 17.44 -5.19
N ALA A 167 29.45 16.41 -4.44
CA ALA A 167 30.11 15.09 -4.41
C ALA A 167 29.42 14.03 -5.29
N VAL A 168 28.21 14.29 -5.78
CA VAL A 168 27.43 13.36 -6.62
C VAL A 168 27.41 13.91 -8.05
N VAL A 169 27.94 13.14 -9.00
CA VAL A 169 27.81 13.43 -10.44
C VAL A 169 26.33 13.45 -10.80
N GLU A 170 25.85 14.67 -11.07
CA GLU A 170 24.62 15.06 -11.75
C GLU A 170 23.70 13.91 -12.20
N GLU A 171 22.80 13.49 -11.31
CA GLU A 171 21.56 12.80 -11.66
C GLU A 171 20.44 13.84 -11.65
N THR A 172 20.32 14.58 -12.76
CA THR A 172 19.26 15.55 -13.02
C THR A 172 17.91 14.84 -13.15
N ASP A 173 17.21 14.64 -12.03
CA ASP A 173 15.73 14.60 -12.03
C ASP A 173 15.12 14.75 -10.61
N ASP A 174 15.86 14.40 -9.56
CA ASP A 174 15.33 14.37 -8.18
C ASP A 174 15.37 15.74 -7.44
N GLU A 175 16.05 16.75 -7.99
CA GLU A 175 16.36 17.98 -7.24
C GLU A 175 15.22 19.01 -7.14
N GLN A 176 14.12 18.85 -7.88
CA GLN A 176 12.92 19.68 -7.69
C GLN A 176 11.94 19.12 -6.64
N ASP A 177 12.21 17.93 -6.09
CA ASP A 177 11.31 17.27 -5.13
C ASP A 177 11.56 17.68 -3.66
N GLU A 178 12.61 18.46 -3.37
CA GLU A 178 12.88 18.98 -2.01
C GLU A 178 12.65 20.49 -1.83
N ALA A 179 12.57 21.29 -2.92
CA ALA A 179 12.44 22.74 -2.82
C ALA A 179 10.99 23.27 -2.87
N ASP A 180 10.04 22.51 -3.43
CA ASP A 180 8.62 22.89 -3.56
C ASP A 180 7.70 22.18 -2.54
N ASP A 181 8.26 21.68 -1.42
CA ASP A 181 7.48 21.30 -0.23
C ASP A 181 6.91 22.55 0.51
N ASP A 182 6.49 23.57 -0.25
CA ASP A 182 5.69 24.70 0.23
C ASP A 182 4.33 24.17 0.69
N ILE A 183 4.31 23.84 1.99
CA ILE A 183 3.24 24.07 2.95
C ILE A 183 1.84 24.12 2.30
N ILE A 184 1.32 22.94 1.94
CA ILE A 184 -0.10 22.69 2.13
C ILE A 184 -0.23 21.43 2.98
N VAL A 185 -0.26 21.66 4.28
CA VAL A 185 -0.74 20.69 5.27
C VAL A 185 -2.23 20.46 4.98
N THR A 186 -2.55 19.56 4.05
CA THR A 186 -3.92 19.03 4.00
C THR A 186 -4.08 18.06 5.14
N HIS A 187 -4.79 18.50 6.17
CA HIS A 187 -5.48 17.65 7.13
C HIS A 187 -6.55 16.86 6.38
N LEU A 188 -6.31 15.57 6.19
CA LEU A 188 -7.28 14.53 5.84
C LEU A 188 -6.80 13.22 6.47
#